data_AF-A0A3D3UDN7-F1
#
_entry.id   AF-A0A3D3UDN7-F1
#
_cell.length_a   1.000
_cell.length_b   1.000
_cell.length_c   1.000
_cell.angle_alpha   90.00
_cell.angle_beta   90.00
_cell.angle_gamma   90.00
#
_symmetry.space_group_name_H-M   'P 1'
#
loop_
_entity.id
_entity.type
_entity.pdbx_description
1 polymer ?
#
loop_
_entity_poly.entity_id
_entity_poly.type
_entity_poly.pdbx_seq_one_letter_code
_entity_poly.pdbx_strand_id
1 'polypeptide(L)' 'MIDERRFSGPYPGEQPFTRSLSHVTIPVGMRTVTVRAHDTVHGFAGLERQITLDIESRHDLPQ' A
#
# COMPACT_ATOMS: atom_id res chain seq x y z
N MET A 1 13.96 1.98 -18.87
CA MET A 1 13.49 0.60 -18.99
C MET A 1 12.78 0.25 -17.69
N ILE A 2 11.49 -0.01 -17.76
CA ILE A 2 10.67 -0.47 -16.63
C ILE A 2 10.69 -2.00 -16.67
N ASP A 3 11.25 -2.64 -15.64
CA ASP A 3 11.29 -4.09 -15.52
C ASP A 3 9.91 -4.60 -15.08
N GLU A 4 9.18 -5.21 -16.01
CA GLU A 4 7.92 -5.89 -15.72
C GLU A 4 8.21 -7.31 -15.23
N ARG A 5 8.33 -7.50 -13.91
CA ARG A 5 8.47 -8.84 -13.32
C ARG A 5 7.15 -9.62 -13.48
N ARG A 6 7.00 -10.29 -14.62
CA ARG A 6 5.84 -11.12 -14.96
C ARG A 6 5.85 -12.40 -14.11
N PHE A 7 4.86 -12.55 -13.23
CA PHE A 7 4.71 -13.74 -12.38
C PHE A 7 4.16 -14.91 -13.22
N SER A 8 4.86 -16.05 -13.24
CA SER A 8 4.54 -17.24 -14.04
C SER A 8 4.27 -18.48 -13.16
N GLY A 9 3.62 -18.30 -12.01
CA GLY A 9 3.30 -19.37 -11.07
C GLY A 9 1.91 -19.99 -11.31
N PRO A 10 1.70 -21.30 -11.02
CA PRO A 10 0.51 -22.06 -11.41
C PRO A 10 -0.70 -21.98 -10.45
N TYR A 11 -0.69 -21.13 -9.41
CA TYR A 11 -1.74 -21.13 -8.38
C TYR A 11 -2.67 -19.91 -8.47
N PRO A 12 -3.93 -20.05 -8.92
CA PRO A 12 -4.89 -18.96 -9.03
C PRO A 12 -5.55 -18.59 -7.67
N GLY A 13 -4.87 -18.81 -6.54
CA GLY A 13 -5.47 -18.72 -5.19
C GLY A 13 -4.63 -18.01 -4.12
N GLU A 14 -3.48 -17.45 -4.46
CA GLU A 14 -2.59 -16.82 -3.47
C GLU A 14 -2.75 -15.28 -3.46
N GLN A 15 -3.59 -14.82 -2.55
CA GLN A 15 -3.71 -13.43 -2.09
C GLN A 15 -3.91 -13.51 -0.56
N PRO A 16 -3.32 -12.60 0.24
CA PRO A 16 -3.08 -11.21 -0.12
C PRO A 16 -1.61 -10.84 -0.18
N PHE A 17 -1.17 -10.23 -1.29
CA PHE A 17 0.09 -9.50 -1.30
C PHE A 17 -0.14 -8.12 -0.68
N THR A 18 0.05 -8.00 0.63
CA THR A 18 0.38 -6.68 1.18
C THR A 18 1.84 -6.40 0.85
N ARG A 19 2.09 -5.66 -0.24
CA ARG A 19 3.43 -5.14 -0.53
C ARG A 19 3.65 -3.85 0.24
N SER A 20 4.87 -3.62 0.71
CA SER A 20 5.25 -2.31 1.24
C SER A 20 5.21 -1.29 0.10
N LEU A 21 4.57 -0.14 0.37
CA LEU A 21 4.58 1.03 -0.51
C LEU A 21 5.34 2.14 0.21
N SER A 22 6.56 2.42 -0.23
CA SER A 22 7.40 3.49 0.29
C SER A 22 7.37 4.72 -0.62
N HIS A 23 7.83 5.86 -0.10
CA HIS A 23 7.92 7.15 -0.80
C HIS A 23 6.59 7.77 -1.25
N VAL A 24 5.50 7.48 -0.56
CA VAL A 24 4.23 8.20 -0.75
C VAL A 24 4.37 9.60 -0.17
N THR A 25 4.25 10.63 -1.01
CA THR A 25 4.24 12.02 -0.56
C THR A 25 2.91 12.33 0.11
N ILE A 26 2.96 12.68 1.39
CA ILE A 26 1.79 13.13 2.16
C ILE A 26 1.88 14.65 2.32
N PRO A 27 0.86 15.43 1.90
CA PRO A 27 0.85 16.88 2.07
C PRO A 27 0.98 17.32 3.53
N VAL A 28 1.65 18.44 3.75
CA VAL A 28 1.80 19.02 5.10
C VAL A 28 0.43 19.39 5.67
N GLY A 29 0.21 19.02 6.93
CA GLY A 29 -1.05 19.30 7.64
C GLY A 29 -2.14 18.24 7.46
N MET A 30 -1.91 17.20 6.66
CA MET A 30 -2.82 16.05 6.59
C MET A 30 -2.78 15.27 7.91
N ARG A 31 -3.96 15.03 8.51
CA ARG A 31 -4.09 14.35 9.81
C ARG A 31 -4.56 12.91 9.70
N THR A 32 -5.20 12.56 8.60
CA THR A 32 -5.80 11.24 8.40
C THR A 32 -5.61 10.78 6.97
N VAL A 33 -5.35 9.49 6.77
CA VAL A 33 -5.34 8.82 5.46
C VAL A 33 -6.34 7.67 5.48
N THR A 34 -6.99 7.40 4.35
CA THR A 34 -7.86 6.23 4.20
C THR A 34 -7.18 5.20 3.30
N VAL A 35 -6.97 4.00 3.81
CA VAL A 35 -6.43 2.86 3.08
C VAL A 35 -7.58 1.97 2.62
N ARG A 36 -7.58 1.62 1.32
CA ARG A 36 -8.60 0.81 0.66
C ARG A 36 -7.93 -0.25 -0.19
N ALA A 37 -8.50 -1.45 -0.26
CA ALA A 37 -8.03 -2.46 -1.20
C ALA A 37 -8.42 -2.08 -2.64
N HIS A 38 -7.55 -2.42 -3.59
CA HIS A 38 -7.77 -2.22 -5.02
C HIS A 38 -7.23 -3.40 -5.81
N ASP A 39 -8.03 -3.95 -6.71
CA ASP A 39 -7.60 -4.94 -7.70
C ASP A 39 -7.89 -4.47 -9.14
N THR A 40 -7.22 -5.06 -10.14
CA THR A 40 -7.33 -4.63 -11.54
C THR A 40 -8.61 -5.07 -12.25
N VAL A 41 -9.41 -5.95 -11.64
CA VAL A 41 -10.64 -6.52 -12.21
C VAL A 41 -11.87 -5.82 -11.64
N HIS A 42 -11.92 -5.58 -10.34
CA HIS A 42 -13.06 -5.04 -9.59
C HIS A 42 -12.81 -3.64 -9.02
N GLY A 43 -11.59 -3.10 -9.15
CA GLY A 43 -11.26 -1.76 -8.66
C GLY A 43 -11.21 -1.69 -7.14
N PHE A 44 -11.68 -0.57 -6.56
CA PHE A 44 -11.73 -0.39 -5.11
C PHE A 44 -12.92 -1.13 -4.49
N ALA A 45 -12.66 -2.07 -3.60
CA ALA A 45 -13.70 -2.80 -2.88
C ALA A 45 -13.22 -3.21 -1.47
N GLY A 46 -14.14 -3.69 -0.64
CA GLY A 46 -13.82 -4.25 0.68
C GLY A 46 -13.69 -3.21 1.79
N LEU A 47 -12.81 -3.50 2.76
CA LEU A 47 -12.69 -2.74 4.00
C LEU A 47 -11.90 -1.45 3.79
N GLU A 48 -12.43 -0.35 4.32
CA GLU A 48 -11.69 0.90 4.47
C GLU A 48 -11.09 1.00 5.88
N ARG A 49 -9.88 1.57 5.95
CA ARG A 49 -9.18 1.82 7.20
C ARG A 49 -8.71 3.27 7.23
N GLN A 50 -9.26 4.05 8.15
CA GLN A 50 -8.77 5.39 8.42
C GLN A 50 -7.62 5.29 9.43
N ILE A 51 -6.47 5.88 9.07
CA ILE A 51 -5.29 5.96 9.91
C ILE A 51 -5.08 7.43 10.24
N THR A 52 -4.97 7.74 11.53
CA THR A 52 -4.51 9.06 11.99
C THR A 52 -2.99 9.09 11.88
N LEU A 53 -2.48 10.09 11.17
CA LEU A 53 -1.04 10.28 11.00
C LEU A 53 -0.50 11.00 12.23
N ASP A 54 0.41 10.33 12.93
CA ASP A 54 1.23 10.96 13.95
C ASP A 54 2.52 11.47 13.30
N ILE A 55 2.71 12.78 13.32
CA ILE A 55 3.84 13.47 12.66
C ILE A 55 5.19 13.24 13.38
N GLU A 56 5.17 12.58 14.55
CA GLU A 56 6.37 12.30 15.33
C GLU A 56 7.05 10.97 14.97
N SER A 57 6.42 10.11 14.15
CA SER A 57 6.98 8.81 13.80
C SER A 57 8.07 8.93 12.71
N ARG A 58 9.27 9.36 13.11
CA ARG A 58 10.49 9.14 12.32
C ARG A 58 10.85 7.66 12.37
N HIS A 59 10.48 6.91 11.34
CA HIS A 59 11.01 5.57 11.11
C HIS A 59 12.36 5.65 10.37
N ASP A 60 13.33 6.36 10.97
CA ASP A 60 14.73 6.35 10.56
C ASP A 60 15.55 5.77 11.72
N LEU A 61 15.45 4.45 11.91
CA LEU A 61 16.40 3.70 12.71
C LEU A 61 17.11 2.71 11.77
N PRO A 62 18.45 2.74 11.65
CA PRO A 62 19.16 1.67 11.01
C PRO A 62 18.94 0.38 11.82
N GLN A 63 18.59 -0.71 11.12
CA GLN A 63 18.66 -2.07 11.67
C GLN A 63 20.13 -2.51 11.71
#